data_AF-A0A9E3PPI3-F1
#
_entry.id   AF-A0A9E3PPI3-F1
#
_cell.length_a   1.000
_cell.length_b   1.000
_cell.length_c   1.000
_cell.angle_alpha   90.00
_cell.angle_beta   90.00
_cell.angle_gamma   90.00
#
_symmetry.space_group_name_H-M   'P 1'
#
loop_
_entity.id
_entity.type
_entity.pdbx_description
1 polymer ?
#
loop_
_entity_poly.entity_id
_entity_poly.type
_entity_poly.pdbx_seq_one_letter_code
_entity_poly.pdbx_strand_id
1 'polypeptide(L)'
;MTSLNRRHFIRAASAAALPALLINCRNAPADAQRRRADDLHVADFRAPGLSDRQILERAFEAWTGQGGTLHLEPGHVYDLGVHADGSNVFVVFGLEDAVLAGNGATLRLHSRGHYVFNILYLAHYRTLRIENLRCIDTGYRGIYQAGGRFIVLDAGQRDSVDVTFDNVAGERLVSFITAQGVPGGPRVRGIHIAPSCRAAQVFYAISCQNNGDDLTGGLSTFNCARSYYPYGVSNHRLALRIHHQGARHGPVADIAVPIVSYGRPTSLIRLDVAFSGTLVWGRACVALTHQHAPEDGPSVIEDIDLNIVIEPGTTAEYDIPRLDFRNYLADSTPTTGRTANIWRRIRIGGQLRPGRAPAIVSRVTPETPPDITILPDTTGASAAEIDVPTFRINRLRRGG
;
A
#
# COMPACT_ATOMS: atom_id res chain seq x y z
N MET A 1 -22.10 -15.39 16.21
CA MET A 1 -21.24 -15.01 15.08
C MET A 1 -19.81 -15.29 15.50
N THR A 2 -19.31 -16.41 15.02
CA THR A 2 -18.15 -17.15 15.53
C THR A 2 -16.83 -16.47 15.19
N SER A 3 -15.94 -16.42 16.17
CA SER A 3 -14.57 -15.91 16.07
C SER A 3 -13.70 -16.83 15.22
N LEU A 4 -13.79 -16.70 13.90
CA LEU A 4 -12.84 -17.32 12.99
C LEU A 4 -11.49 -16.57 13.06
N ASN A 5 -10.57 -17.15 13.84
CA ASN A 5 -9.12 -17.11 13.73
C ASN A 5 -8.51 -15.96 12.91
N ARG A 6 -8.27 -14.81 13.55
CA ARG A 6 -7.38 -13.73 13.06
C ARG A 6 -5.88 -14.06 13.15
N ARG A 7 -5.50 -15.23 13.69
CA ARG A 7 -4.11 -15.64 13.92
C ARG A 7 -3.33 -16.11 12.67
N HIS A 8 -3.88 -15.98 11.46
CA HIS A 8 -3.22 -16.45 10.23
C HIS A 8 -2.48 -15.38 9.41
N PHE A 9 -2.40 -14.12 9.87
CA PHE A 9 -1.79 -13.06 9.07
C PHE A 9 -0.50 -12.44 9.66
N ILE A 10 -0.01 -12.94 10.81
CA ILE A 10 1.30 -12.54 11.37
C ILE A 10 2.39 -13.59 11.11
N ARG A 11 2.02 -14.83 10.76
CA ARG A 11 2.95 -15.65 9.98
C ARG A 11 2.85 -15.14 8.56
N ALA A 12 3.80 -14.27 8.20
CA ALA A 12 4.30 -14.25 6.85
C ALA A 12 4.28 -15.70 6.35
N ALA A 13 3.62 -15.94 5.22
CA ALA A 13 4.23 -16.87 4.31
C ALA A 13 5.63 -16.28 4.06
N SER A 14 6.58 -16.64 4.93
CA SER A 14 7.87 -17.09 4.49
C SER A 14 7.48 -18.03 3.38
N ALA A 15 7.53 -17.51 2.16
CA ALA A 15 7.67 -18.36 1.01
C ALA A 15 8.87 -19.21 1.42
N ALA A 16 8.61 -20.45 1.79
CA ALA A 16 9.60 -21.49 1.60
C ALA A 16 10.08 -21.22 0.19
N ALA A 17 11.32 -20.78 0.06
CA ALA A 17 11.97 -20.55 -1.20
C ALA A 17 11.97 -21.91 -1.89
N LEU A 18 10.87 -22.22 -2.57
CA LEU A 18 10.86 -23.21 -3.62
C LEU A 18 11.93 -22.73 -4.59
N PRO A 19 12.78 -23.63 -5.11
CA PRO A 19 13.82 -23.25 -6.03
C PRO A 19 13.13 -22.74 -7.30
N ALA A 20 12.86 -21.43 -7.35
CA ALA A 20 12.75 -20.73 -8.60
C ALA A 20 14.07 -21.00 -9.31
N LEU A 21 14.00 -21.42 -10.57
CA LEU A 21 15.15 -21.53 -11.44
C LEU A 21 15.86 -20.17 -11.42
N LEU A 22 16.89 -20.05 -10.59
CA LEU A 22 17.69 -18.85 -10.43
C LEU A 22 18.55 -18.75 -11.68
N ILE A 23 18.03 -18.12 -12.72
CA ILE A 23 18.83 -17.72 -13.87
C ILE A 23 19.69 -16.56 -13.40
N ASN A 24 20.90 -16.90 -12.94
CA ASN A 24 21.86 -15.97 -12.40
C ASN A 24 22.64 -15.33 -13.57
N CYS A 25 22.12 -14.25 -14.16
CA CYS A 25 22.76 -13.53 -15.27
C CYS A 25 23.96 -12.66 -14.82
N ARG A 26 24.82 -13.15 -13.91
CA ARG A 26 25.91 -12.35 -13.33
C ARG A 26 27.21 -12.28 -14.13
N ASN A 27 27.29 -12.91 -15.31
CA ASN A 27 28.52 -12.97 -16.11
C ASN A 27 28.33 -12.50 -17.57
N ALA A 28 27.53 -11.46 -17.82
CA ALA A 28 27.56 -10.79 -19.12
C ALA A 28 28.82 -9.89 -19.20
N PRO A 29 29.69 -10.03 -20.21
CA PRO A 29 30.92 -9.26 -20.33
C PRO A 29 30.65 -7.76 -20.53
N ALA A 30 31.58 -6.92 -20.02
CA ALA A 30 31.51 -5.45 -19.99
C ALA A 30 31.26 -4.76 -21.35
N ASP A 31 31.45 -5.46 -22.46
CA ASP A 31 31.20 -4.93 -23.81
C ASP A 31 29.70 -4.91 -24.19
N ALA A 32 28.82 -5.56 -23.41
CA ALA A 32 27.36 -5.46 -23.57
C ALA A 32 26.76 -4.18 -22.97
N GLN A 33 27.50 -3.45 -22.11
CA GLN A 33 27.01 -2.25 -21.42
C GLN A 33 27.12 -0.95 -22.25
N ARG A 34 27.64 -0.98 -23.49
CA ARG A 34 27.88 0.22 -24.32
C ARG A 34 27.01 0.36 -25.57
N ARG A 35 26.17 -0.62 -25.89
CA ARG A 35 25.04 -0.40 -26.80
C ARG A 35 23.89 0.05 -25.91
N ARG A 36 23.24 1.18 -26.21
CA ARG A 36 21.89 1.42 -25.68
C ARG A 36 21.11 0.14 -25.98
N ALA A 37 20.77 -0.64 -24.95
CA ALA A 37 20.14 -1.93 -25.11
C ALA A 37 18.92 -1.72 -25.99
N ASP A 38 18.84 -2.45 -27.11
CA ASP A 38 17.73 -2.33 -28.05
C ASP A 38 16.42 -2.48 -27.27
N ASP A 39 15.44 -1.62 -27.59
CA ASP A 39 14.12 -1.72 -27.00
C ASP A 39 13.54 -3.11 -27.29
N LEU A 40 13.07 -3.80 -26.26
CA LEU A 40 12.40 -5.09 -26.40
C LEU A 40 10.92 -4.85 -26.64
N HIS A 41 10.34 -5.48 -27.66
CA HIS A 41 8.91 -5.43 -27.91
C HIS A 41 8.27 -6.79 -27.64
N VAL A 42 7.18 -6.83 -26.87
CA VAL A 42 6.45 -8.09 -26.60
C VAL A 42 5.97 -8.77 -27.89
N ALA A 43 5.69 -7.98 -28.94
CA ALA A 43 5.32 -8.49 -30.26
C ALA A 43 6.37 -9.47 -30.84
N ASP A 44 7.65 -9.28 -30.54
CA ASP A 44 8.76 -10.11 -31.05
C ASP A 44 8.74 -11.53 -30.47
N PHE A 45 8.05 -11.74 -29.35
CA PHE A 45 7.92 -13.03 -28.68
C PHE A 45 6.65 -13.79 -29.07
N ARG A 46 5.80 -13.22 -29.93
CA ARG A 46 4.58 -13.90 -30.41
C ARG A 46 4.96 -15.06 -31.33
N ALA A 47 4.33 -16.21 -31.09
CA ALA A 47 4.42 -17.37 -31.96
C ALA A 47 3.08 -18.14 -31.99
N PRO A 48 2.75 -18.85 -33.09
CA PRO A 48 1.54 -19.66 -33.16
C PRO A 48 1.42 -20.63 -31.98
N GLY A 49 0.24 -20.64 -31.35
CA GLY A 49 -0.08 -21.56 -30.26
C GLY A 49 0.38 -21.12 -28.86
N LEU A 50 1.10 -20.00 -28.72
CA LEU A 50 1.41 -19.45 -27.40
C LEU A 50 0.24 -18.65 -26.84
N SER A 51 -0.02 -18.81 -25.55
CA SER A 51 -0.91 -17.92 -24.79
C SER A 51 -0.22 -16.59 -24.49
N ASP A 52 -1.00 -15.54 -24.21
CA ASP A 52 -0.47 -14.23 -23.81
C ASP A 52 0.41 -14.31 -22.57
N ARG A 53 0.06 -15.19 -21.62
CA ARG A 53 0.90 -15.49 -20.45
C ARG A 53 2.29 -15.98 -20.86
N GLN A 54 2.36 -16.97 -21.76
CA GLN A 54 3.64 -17.53 -22.21
C GLN A 54 4.46 -16.51 -23.03
N ILE A 55 3.79 -15.66 -23.82
CA ILE A 55 4.44 -14.58 -24.57
C ILE A 55 5.08 -13.57 -23.60
N LEU A 56 4.32 -13.14 -22.58
CA LEU A 56 4.83 -12.23 -21.56
C LEU A 56 5.93 -12.88 -20.70
N GLU A 57 5.81 -14.15 -20.33
CA GLU A 57 6.84 -14.89 -19.58
C GLU A 57 8.19 -14.82 -20.31
N ARG A 58 8.20 -15.10 -21.63
CA ARG A 58 9.40 -15.01 -22.46
C ARG A 58 9.94 -13.58 -22.56
N ALA A 59 9.05 -12.60 -22.73
CA ALA A 59 9.45 -11.20 -22.84
C ALA A 59 10.05 -10.67 -21.51
N PHE A 60 9.47 -11.02 -20.37
CA PHE A 60 9.99 -10.68 -19.05
C PHE A 60 11.32 -11.38 -18.75
N GLU A 61 11.49 -12.63 -19.18
CA GLU A 61 12.76 -13.36 -19.07
C GLU A 61 13.87 -12.66 -19.88
N ALA A 62 13.59 -12.32 -21.15
CA ALA A 62 14.54 -11.58 -21.98
C ALA A 62 14.87 -10.20 -21.40
N TRP A 63 13.87 -9.46 -20.94
CA TRP A 63 14.07 -8.15 -20.31
C TRP A 63 14.88 -8.23 -19.02
N THR A 64 14.68 -9.28 -18.21
CA THR A 64 15.49 -9.54 -17.01
C THR A 64 16.96 -9.80 -17.38
N GLY A 65 17.22 -10.47 -18.50
CA GLY A 65 18.58 -10.75 -18.97
C GLY A 65 19.28 -9.54 -19.62
N GLN A 66 18.52 -8.66 -20.28
CA GLN A 66 19.06 -7.56 -21.09
C GLN A 66 19.00 -6.18 -20.42
N GLY A 67 18.01 -5.91 -19.57
CA GLY A 67 17.68 -4.57 -19.09
C GLY A 67 17.03 -3.69 -20.16
N GLY A 68 17.10 -2.36 -19.99
CA GLY A 68 16.53 -1.40 -20.95
C GLY A 68 15.00 -1.27 -20.88
N THR A 69 14.37 -0.97 -22.01
CA THR A 69 12.91 -0.80 -22.09
C THR A 69 12.23 -2.06 -22.64
N LEU A 70 11.19 -2.54 -21.95
CA LEU A 70 10.24 -3.51 -22.47
C LEU A 70 8.93 -2.81 -22.84
N HIS A 71 8.59 -2.83 -24.12
CA HIS A 71 7.35 -2.28 -24.67
C HIS A 71 6.28 -3.37 -24.80
N LEU A 72 5.18 -3.19 -24.06
CA LEU A 72 3.96 -3.93 -24.32
C LEU A 72 3.27 -3.39 -25.58
N GLU A 73 2.43 -4.19 -26.22
CA GLU A 73 1.67 -3.75 -27.40
C GLU A 73 0.63 -2.67 -27.02
N PRO A 74 0.53 -1.57 -27.79
CA PRO A 74 -0.36 -0.47 -27.46
C PRO A 74 -1.82 -0.89 -27.25
N GLY A 75 -2.36 -0.57 -26.07
CA GLY A 75 -3.77 -0.85 -25.70
C GLY A 75 -4.15 -2.33 -25.63
N HIS A 76 -3.20 -3.26 -25.77
CA HIS A 76 -3.49 -4.69 -25.84
C HIS A 76 -4.01 -5.22 -24.50
N VAL A 77 -4.95 -6.18 -24.55
CA VAL A 77 -5.44 -6.88 -23.36
C VAL A 77 -4.81 -8.26 -23.33
N TYR A 78 -3.78 -8.44 -22.50
CA TYR A 78 -3.12 -9.72 -22.30
C TYR A 78 -3.97 -10.59 -21.35
N ASP A 79 -4.48 -11.71 -21.84
CA ASP A 79 -5.22 -12.67 -21.03
C ASP A 79 -4.28 -13.68 -20.36
N LEU A 80 -4.06 -13.50 -19.06
CA LEU A 80 -3.20 -14.38 -18.27
C LEU A 80 -3.92 -15.67 -17.83
N GLY A 81 -5.21 -15.82 -18.16
CA GLY A 81 -6.03 -16.97 -17.84
C GLY A 81 -6.46 -17.03 -16.38
N VAL A 82 -6.77 -18.27 -15.94
CA VAL A 82 -7.19 -18.56 -14.57
C VAL A 82 -5.95 -18.85 -13.72
N HIS A 83 -5.82 -18.15 -12.59
CA HIS A 83 -4.77 -18.42 -11.60
C HIS A 83 -5.41 -18.99 -10.33
N ALA A 84 -5.01 -20.20 -9.95
CA ALA A 84 -5.70 -21.00 -8.93
C ALA A 84 -4.79 -21.50 -7.79
N ASP A 85 -3.57 -20.99 -7.71
CA ASP A 85 -2.59 -21.33 -6.67
C ASP A 85 -1.93 -20.05 -6.09
N GLY A 86 -1.03 -20.24 -5.13
CA GLY A 86 -0.30 -19.14 -4.48
C GLY A 86 1.01 -18.72 -5.17
N SER A 87 1.32 -19.25 -6.34
CA SER A 87 2.58 -18.95 -7.04
C SER A 87 2.55 -17.56 -7.71
N ASN A 88 3.73 -16.97 -7.90
CA ASN A 88 3.84 -15.72 -8.66
C ASN A 88 3.53 -15.96 -10.15
N VAL A 89 2.88 -15.00 -10.81
CA VAL A 89 2.67 -15.05 -12.26
C VAL A 89 3.97 -14.67 -12.98
N PHE A 90 4.52 -13.50 -12.67
CA PHE A 90 5.79 -13.03 -13.21
C PHE A 90 6.73 -12.66 -12.07
N VAL A 91 8.01 -13.01 -12.23
CA VAL A 91 9.06 -12.72 -11.27
C VAL A 91 10.22 -12.07 -12.03
N VAL A 92 10.55 -10.84 -11.65
CA VAL A 92 11.55 -10.01 -12.32
C VAL A 92 12.57 -9.55 -11.29
N PHE A 93 13.85 -9.76 -11.59
CA PHE A 93 14.95 -9.45 -10.68
C PHE A 93 16.05 -8.67 -11.37
N GLY A 94 16.79 -7.89 -10.59
CA GLY A 94 18.15 -7.47 -11.01
C GLY A 94 18.19 -6.41 -12.10
N LEU A 95 17.08 -5.71 -12.36
CA LEU A 95 17.01 -4.64 -13.35
C LEU A 95 17.74 -3.39 -12.89
N GLU A 96 18.52 -2.79 -13.77
CA GLU A 96 19.16 -1.48 -13.55
C GLU A 96 18.78 -0.55 -14.71
N ASP A 97 18.35 0.68 -14.39
CA ASP A 97 17.94 1.71 -15.36
C ASP A 97 16.93 1.18 -16.41
N ALA A 98 15.87 0.52 -15.92
CA ALA A 98 14.93 -0.23 -16.75
C ALA A 98 13.53 0.39 -16.78
N VAL A 99 12.82 0.18 -17.89
CA VAL A 99 11.47 0.69 -18.10
C VAL A 99 10.52 -0.42 -18.58
N LEU A 100 9.38 -0.58 -17.91
CA LEU A 100 8.24 -1.32 -18.44
C LEU A 100 7.24 -0.32 -19.04
N ALA A 101 7.31 -0.16 -20.36
CA ALA A 101 6.41 0.70 -21.12
C ALA A 101 5.12 -0.07 -21.44
N GLY A 102 4.11 0.10 -20.59
CA GLY A 102 2.83 -0.58 -20.72
C GLY A 102 2.00 -0.15 -21.93
N ASN A 103 2.25 1.03 -22.49
CA ASN A 103 1.57 1.55 -23.70
C ASN A 103 0.03 1.46 -23.67
N GLY A 104 -0.58 1.57 -22.48
CA GLY A 104 -2.02 1.44 -22.28
C GLY A 104 -2.53 0.00 -22.20
N ALA A 105 -1.65 -0.99 -22.21
CA ALA A 105 -2.01 -2.39 -22.13
C ALA A 105 -2.66 -2.75 -20.77
N THR A 106 -3.46 -3.80 -20.79
CA THR A 106 -4.14 -4.36 -19.62
C THR A 106 -3.73 -5.82 -19.41
N LEU A 107 -3.21 -6.13 -18.23
CA LEU A 107 -3.05 -7.50 -17.74
C LEU A 107 -4.39 -7.95 -17.13
N ARG A 108 -5.08 -8.88 -17.79
CA ARG A 108 -6.35 -9.44 -17.30
C ARG A 108 -6.14 -10.86 -16.81
N LEU A 109 -6.67 -11.17 -15.64
CA LEU A 109 -6.68 -12.53 -15.12
C LEU A 109 -7.97 -12.84 -14.34
N HIS A 110 -8.09 -14.10 -13.94
CA HIS A 110 -9.18 -14.57 -13.10
C HIS A 110 -8.65 -15.40 -11.92
N SER A 111 -8.64 -14.85 -10.71
CA SER A 111 -8.30 -15.61 -9.52
C SER A 111 -9.38 -16.65 -9.19
N ARG A 112 -8.96 -17.87 -8.84
CA ARG A 112 -9.84 -18.93 -8.35
C ARG A 112 -9.25 -19.56 -7.08
N GLY A 113 -10.11 -20.13 -6.23
CA GLY A 113 -9.69 -20.84 -5.02
C GLY A 113 -9.56 -19.94 -3.80
N HIS A 114 -8.64 -20.29 -2.90
CA HIS A 114 -8.42 -19.59 -1.64
C HIS A 114 -6.98 -19.07 -1.48
N TYR A 115 -6.43 -18.46 -2.55
CA TYR A 115 -5.03 -18.07 -2.63
C TYR A 115 -4.84 -16.58 -2.92
N VAL A 116 -3.81 -16.02 -2.28
CA VAL A 116 -3.25 -14.71 -2.62
C VAL A 116 -1.92 -14.95 -3.32
N PHE A 117 -1.72 -14.30 -4.46
CA PHE A 117 -0.54 -14.46 -5.31
C PHE A 117 -0.05 -13.12 -5.83
N ASN A 118 1.14 -13.11 -6.45
CA ASN A 118 1.74 -11.90 -7.02
C ASN A 118 1.66 -11.94 -8.53
N ILE A 119 1.26 -10.84 -9.14
CA ILE A 119 1.19 -10.74 -10.59
C ILE A 119 2.54 -10.29 -11.12
N LEU A 120 3.03 -9.12 -10.68
CA LEU A 120 4.40 -8.65 -10.92
C LEU A 120 5.16 -8.65 -9.60
N TYR A 121 6.03 -9.63 -9.40
CA TYR A 121 6.98 -9.64 -8.29
C TYR A 121 8.32 -9.06 -8.76
N LEU A 122 8.75 -7.97 -8.13
CA LEU A 122 9.90 -7.17 -8.53
C LEU A 122 10.89 -7.07 -7.37
N ALA A 123 12.14 -7.43 -7.60
CA ALA A 123 13.20 -7.26 -6.59
C ALA A 123 14.56 -6.97 -7.22
N HIS A 124 15.49 -6.49 -6.39
CA HIS A 124 16.89 -6.22 -6.78
C HIS A 124 17.04 -5.19 -7.90
N TYR A 125 16.09 -4.26 -8.01
CA TYR A 125 16.11 -3.24 -9.03
C TYR A 125 16.83 -1.96 -8.56
N ARG A 126 17.33 -1.19 -9.51
CA ARG A 126 17.81 0.18 -9.35
C ARG A 126 17.27 1.03 -10.48
N THR A 127 16.58 2.11 -10.18
CA THR A 127 16.00 2.99 -11.21
C THR A 127 15.05 2.24 -12.14
N LEU A 128 13.89 1.83 -11.61
CA LEU A 128 12.83 1.16 -12.38
C LEU A 128 11.70 2.14 -12.69
N ARG A 129 11.20 2.17 -13.91
CA ARG A 129 9.97 2.90 -14.27
C ARG A 129 8.93 1.93 -14.82
N ILE A 130 7.70 2.03 -14.34
CA ILE A 130 6.55 1.29 -14.86
C ILE A 130 5.49 2.33 -15.25
N GLU A 131 5.07 2.31 -16.51
CA GLU A 131 4.18 3.34 -17.04
C GLU A 131 3.04 2.79 -17.89
N ASN A 132 1.92 3.51 -17.91
CA ASN A 132 0.79 3.26 -18.80
C ASN A 132 0.29 1.80 -18.76
N LEU A 133 0.22 1.20 -17.58
CA LEU A 133 -0.11 -0.22 -17.41
C LEU A 133 -1.34 -0.39 -16.53
N ARG A 134 -2.27 -1.24 -16.93
CA ARG A 134 -3.43 -1.62 -16.12
C ARG A 134 -3.38 -3.09 -15.74
N CYS A 135 -3.92 -3.42 -14.56
CA CYS A 135 -4.26 -4.78 -14.21
C CYS A 135 -5.68 -4.91 -13.66
N ILE A 136 -6.36 -5.99 -14.03
CA ILE A 136 -7.68 -6.37 -13.52
C ILE A 136 -7.73 -7.86 -13.19
N ASP A 137 -8.19 -8.17 -11.99
CA ASP A 137 -8.52 -9.53 -11.57
C ASP A 137 -10.05 -9.71 -11.49
N THR A 138 -10.59 -10.34 -12.53
CA THR A 138 -12.04 -10.57 -12.67
C THR A 138 -12.57 -11.61 -11.67
N GLY A 139 -11.69 -12.38 -11.04
CA GLY A 139 -12.01 -13.43 -10.09
C GLY A 139 -12.00 -12.97 -8.63
N TYR A 140 -11.56 -11.74 -8.36
CA TYR A 140 -11.45 -11.23 -6.99
C TYR A 140 -12.81 -11.14 -6.28
N ARG A 141 -12.84 -11.65 -5.04
CA ARG A 141 -14.03 -11.73 -4.18
C ARG A 141 -13.79 -11.24 -2.75
N GLY A 142 -12.76 -10.43 -2.53
CA GLY A 142 -12.35 -9.97 -1.20
C GLY A 142 -11.13 -10.72 -0.64
N ILE A 143 -10.46 -10.12 0.34
CA ILE A 143 -9.16 -10.58 0.86
C ILE A 143 -9.15 -12.00 1.43
N TYR A 144 -10.26 -12.50 1.96
CA TYR A 144 -10.34 -13.84 2.58
C TYR A 144 -10.70 -14.96 1.60
N GLN A 145 -10.88 -14.63 0.32
CA GLN A 145 -11.20 -15.60 -0.70
C GLN A 145 -9.97 -15.80 -1.58
N ALA A 146 -9.82 -15.04 -2.65
CA ALA A 146 -8.64 -15.07 -3.50
C ALA A 146 -8.43 -13.72 -4.17
N GLY A 147 -7.21 -13.50 -4.64
CA GLY A 147 -6.93 -12.46 -5.61
C GLY A 147 -5.44 -12.13 -5.75
N GLY A 148 -5.14 -11.44 -6.85
CA GLY A 148 -3.79 -10.99 -7.15
C GLY A 148 -3.37 -9.75 -6.35
N ARG A 149 -2.09 -9.68 -6.03
CA ARG A 149 -1.35 -8.45 -5.73
C ARG A 149 -0.68 -8.01 -7.02
N PHE A 150 -1.03 -6.83 -7.54
CA PHE A 150 -0.56 -6.42 -8.86
C PHE A 150 0.95 -6.17 -8.86
N ILE A 151 1.43 -5.19 -8.12
CA ILE A 151 2.86 -4.86 -8.05
C ILE A 151 3.36 -5.16 -6.65
N VAL A 152 4.29 -6.11 -6.55
CA VAL A 152 4.96 -6.48 -5.31
C VAL A 152 6.43 -6.11 -5.42
N LEU A 153 6.84 -5.13 -4.61
CA LEU A 153 8.20 -4.69 -4.44
C LEU A 153 8.80 -5.43 -3.24
N ASP A 154 9.87 -6.16 -3.48
CA ASP A 154 10.60 -6.88 -2.45
C ASP A 154 12.08 -6.55 -2.54
N ALA A 155 12.77 -6.50 -1.41
CA ALA A 155 14.21 -6.32 -1.40
C ALA A 155 14.94 -7.66 -1.62
N GLY A 156 14.37 -8.81 -1.26
CA GLY A 156 15.09 -10.09 -1.27
C GLY A 156 16.44 -9.98 -0.51
N GLN A 157 17.55 -10.28 -1.18
CA GLN A 157 18.90 -10.27 -0.62
C GLN A 157 19.69 -8.95 -0.73
N ARG A 158 19.18 -7.90 -1.39
CA ARG A 158 19.85 -6.58 -1.48
C ARG A 158 18.84 -5.46 -1.67
N ASP A 159 19.21 -4.22 -1.37
CA ASP A 159 18.26 -3.11 -1.49
C ASP A 159 17.69 -3.00 -2.92
N SER A 160 16.41 -2.67 -3.01
CA SER A 160 15.74 -2.30 -4.26
C SER A 160 15.38 -0.83 -4.17
N VAL A 161 15.90 -0.04 -5.09
CA VAL A 161 15.92 1.43 -4.94
C VAL A 161 15.38 2.10 -6.18
N ASP A 162 14.65 3.19 -5.95
CA ASP A 162 14.19 4.11 -6.98
C ASP A 162 13.26 3.45 -8.00
N VAL A 163 11.96 3.40 -7.68
CA VAL A 163 10.92 2.96 -8.61
C VAL A 163 9.88 4.04 -8.82
N THR A 164 9.53 4.30 -10.09
CA THR A 164 8.51 5.26 -10.49
C THR A 164 7.33 4.57 -11.16
N PHE A 165 6.12 4.92 -10.73
CA PHE A 165 4.86 4.53 -11.36
C PHE A 165 4.20 5.74 -12.01
N ASP A 166 3.90 5.65 -13.32
CA ASP A 166 3.22 6.72 -14.05
C ASP A 166 2.01 6.20 -14.84
N ASN A 167 0.81 6.73 -14.56
CA ASN A 167 -0.45 6.30 -15.18
C ASN A 167 -0.68 4.78 -15.07
N VAL A 168 -0.38 4.22 -13.90
CA VAL A 168 -0.59 2.80 -13.60
C VAL A 168 -1.93 2.61 -12.87
N ALA A 169 -2.69 1.58 -13.24
CA ALA A 169 -4.01 1.32 -12.70
C ALA A 169 -4.20 -0.13 -12.21
N GLY A 170 -4.83 -0.31 -11.05
CA GLY A 170 -5.23 -1.62 -10.52
C GLY A 170 -6.71 -1.70 -10.20
N GLU A 171 -7.38 -2.78 -10.58
CA GLU A 171 -8.81 -2.98 -10.35
C GLU A 171 -9.14 -4.38 -9.82
N ARG A 172 -9.98 -4.44 -8.78
CA ARG A 172 -10.49 -5.68 -8.18
C ARG A 172 -9.33 -6.60 -7.76
N LEU A 173 -8.46 -6.10 -6.89
CA LEU A 173 -7.23 -6.78 -6.47
C LEU A 173 -7.22 -6.96 -4.96
N VAL A 174 -6.42 -7.92 -4.48
CA VAL A 174 -6.02 -7.94 -3.06
C VAL A 174 -5.16 -6.73 -2.75
N SER A 175 -4.18 -6.45 -3.61
CA SER A 175 -3.34 -5.26 -3.47
C SER A 175 -2.99 -4.63 -4.81
N PHE A 176 -2.96 -3.30 -4.88
CA PHE A 176 -2.41 -2.59 -6.03
C PHE A 176 -0.88 -2.52 -5.96
N ILE A 177 -0.32 -1.82 -4.96
CA ILE A 177 1.12 -1.76 -4.70
C ILE A 177 1.41 -2.29 -3.31
N THR A 178 2.29 -3.28 -3.21
CA THR A 178 2.80 -3.79 -1.94
C THR A 178 4.32 -3.69 -1.90
N ALA A 179 4.87 -3.04 -0.87
CA ALA A 179 6.28 -3.18 -0.51
C ALA A 179 6.38 -4.12 0.70
N GLN A 180 7.20 -5.15 0.59
CA GLN A 180 7.38 -6.17 1.63
C GLN A 180 8.85 -6.55 1.78
N GLY A 181 9.17 -7.21 2.89
CA GLY A 181 10.47 -7.80 3.13
C GLY A 181 10.62 -8.31 4.55
N VAL A 182 11.80 -8.83 4.88
CA VAL A 182 12.10 -9.37 6.20
C VAL A 182 12.53 -8.24 7.15
N PRO A 183 12.02 -8.18 8.38
CA PRO A 183 12.50 -7.23 9.39
C PRO A 183 14.02 -7.30 9.56
N GLY A 184 14.70 -6.14 9.61
CA GLY A 184 16.15 -6.05 9.73
C GLY A 184 16.95 -6.41 8.47
N GLY A 185 16.27 -6.81 7.38
CA GLY A 185 16.92 -7.12 6.10
C GLY A 185 17.06 -5.91 5.16
N PRO A 186 17.49 -6.18 3.92
CA PRO A 186 17.52 -5.19 2.84
C PRO A 186 16.18 -4.49 2.62
N ARG A 187 16.23 -3.31 2.01
CA ARG A 187 15.11 -2.37 1.95
C ARG A 187 14.70 -2.06 0.51
N VAL A 188 13.40 -1.92 0.32
CA VAL A 188 12.75 -1.23 -0.78
C VAL A 188 12.69 0.26 -0.39
N ARG A 189 13.24 1.13 -1.22
CA ARG A 189 13.31 2.58 -0.99
C ARG A 189 13.10 3.37 -2.28
N GLY A 190 12.76 4.66 -2.15
CA GLY A 190 12.67 5.58 -3.28
C GLY A 190 11.46 5.29 -4.18
N ILE A 191 10.28 5.14 -3.60
CA ILE A 191 9.07 4.84 -4.37
C ILE A 191 8.41 6.15 -4.78
N HIS A 192 8.19 6.38 -6.07
CA HIS A 192 7.45 7.52 -6.59
C HIS A 192 6.16 7.08 -7.29
N ILE A 193 5.01 7.58 -6.85
CA ILE A 193 3.70 7.30 -7.46
C ILE A 193 3.18 8.60 -8.10
N ALA A 194 3.15 8.67 -9.43
CA ALA A 194 2.62 9.84 -10.11
C ALA A 194 1.11 10.02 -9.84
N PRO A 195 0.60 11.26 -9.76
CA PRO A 195 -0.82 11.54 -9.49
C PRO A 195 -1.83 10.92 -10.48
N SER A 196 -1.35 10.50 -11.65
CA SER A 196 -2.12 9.80 -12.69
C SER A 196 -2.46 8.34 -12.32
N CYS A 197 -1.84 7.78 -11.28
CA CYS A 197 -2.09 6.42 -10.83
C CYS A 197 -3.46 6.28 -10.13
N ARG A 198 -4.08 5.10 -10.27
CA ARG A 198 -5.43 4.84 -9.74
C ARG A 198 -5.64 3.41 -9.26
N ALA A 199 -6.39 3.24 -8.18
CA ALA A 199 -6.83 1.94 -7.68
C ALA A 199 -8.35 1.89 -7.51
N ALA A 200 -9.00 0.83 -7.95
CA ALA A 200 -10.44 0.66 -7.85
C ALA A 200 -10.81 -0.70 -7.28
N GLN A 201 -11.73 -0.73 -6.30
CA GLN A 201 -12.25 -1.97 -5.72
C GLN A 201 -11.15 -2.92 -5.20
N VAL A 202 -10.04 -2.37 -4.69
CA VAL A 202 -8.95 -3.17 -4.13
C VAL A 202 -9.02 -3.23 -2.62
N PHE A 203 -8.49 -4.30 -2.00
CA PHE A 203 -8.42 -4.34 -0.54
C PHE A 203 -7.34 -3.39 -0.01
N TYR A 204 -6.11 -3.50 -0.50
CA TYR A 204 -5.00 -2.60 -0.17
C TYR A 204 -4.57 -1.83 -1.42
N ALA A 205 -4.76 -0.52 -1.48
CA ALA A 205 -4.24 0.25 -2.61
C ALA A 205 -2.72 0.42 -2.50
N ILE A 206 -2.24 0.90 -1.35
CA ILE A 206 -0.81 0.92 -1.02
C ILE A 206 -0.63 0.19 0.31
N SER A 207 0.25 -0.80 0.35
CA SER A 207 0.62 -1.53 1.56
C SER A 207 2.13 -1.59 1.71
N CYS A 208 2.69 -0.98 2.75
CA CYS A 208 4.13 -0.96 3.01
C CYS A 208 4.40 -1.68 4.33
N GLN A 209 4.99 -2.87 4.25
CA GLN A 209 4.96 -3.90 5.30
C GLN A 209 6.35 -4.16 5.87
N ASN A 210 6.72 -3.41 6.92
CA ASN A 210 8.10 -3.33 7.41
C ASN A 210 9.08 -3.07 6.27
N ASN A 211 8.65 -2.46 5.17
CA ASN A 211 9.45 -2.23 3.96
C ASN A 211 8.75 -1.20 3.04
N GLY A 212 9.50 -0.58 2.14
CA GLY A 212 9.04 0.54 1.31
C GLY A 212 9.20 1.88 2.02
N ASP A 213 10.43 2.28 2.35
CA ASP A 213 10.71 3.63 2.85
C ASP A 213 10.77 4.65 1.69
N ASP A 214 10.78 5.95 2.02
CA ASP A 214 10.98 7.04 1.03
C ASP A 214 9.91 7.06 -0.08
N LEU A 215 8.63 6.87 0.28
CA LEU A 215 7.50 6.85 -0.64
C LEU A 215 6.97 8.27 -0.88
N THR A 216 6.85 8.71 -2.13
CA THR A 216 6.36 10.04 -2.51
C THR A 216 5.30 10.00 -3.61
N GLY A 217 4.50 11.07 -3.72
CA GLY A 217 3.61 11.31 -4.85
C GLY A 217 2.13 11.33 -4.49
N GLY A 218 1.26 10.72 -5.31
CA GLY A 218 -0.17 10.69 -5.03
C GLY A 218 -0.96 9.59 -5.73
N LEU A 219 -2.12 9.25 -5.18
CA LEU A 219 -2.97 8.16 -5.67
C LEU A 219 -4.45 8.51 -5.53
N SER A 220 -5.22 8.23 -6.57
CA SER A 220 -6.69 8.25 -6.50
C SER A 220 -7.24 6.84 -6.26
N THR A 221 -8.13 6.70 -5.28
CA THR A 221 -8.76 5.42 -4.96
C THR A 221 -10.27 5.49 -5.06
N PHE A 222 -10.88 4.41 -5.56
CA PHE A 222 -12.33 4.30 -5.73
C PHE A 222 -12.83 2.99 -5.11
N ASN A 223 -13.76 3.06 -4.15
CA ASN A 223 -14.31 1.87 -3.47
C ASN A 223 -13.25 0.91 -2.91
N CYS A 224 -12.11 1.44 -2.46
CA CYS A 224 -11.04 0.63 -1.89
C CYS A 224 -11.28 0.42 -0.39
N ALA A 225 -10.98 -0.78 0.10
CA ALA A 225 -11.17 -1.08 1.52
C ALA A 225 -10.15 -0.30 2.38
N ARG A 226 -8.87 -0.37 2.01
CA ARG A 226 -7.75 0.39 2.59
C ARG A 226 -6.97 1.08 1.49
N SER A 227 -6.93 2.41 1.52
CA SER A 227 -6.21 3.19 0.50
C SER A 227 -4.72 3.28 0.80
N TYR A 228 -4.32 3.21 2.07
CA TYR A 228 -2.91 3.29 2.47
C TYR A 228 -2.70 2.58 3.80
N TYR A 229 -1.75 1.65 3.85
CA TYR A 229 -1.47 0.80 5.02
C TYR A 229 0.04 0.67 5.27
N PRO A 230 0.71 1.70 5.84
CA PRO A 230 2.10 1.63 6.23
C PRO A 230 2.27 1.01 7.62
N TYR A 231 3.32 0.21 7.78
CA TYR A 231 3.88 -0.09 9.09
C TYR A 231 5.36 -0.40 9.05
N GLY A 232 6.07 0.04 10.08
CA GLY A 232 7.51 -0.09 10.17
C GLY A 232 8.18 0.49 8.93
N VAL A 233 7.85 1.73 8.58
CA VAL A 233 8.38 2.49 7.43
C VAL A 233 8.64 3.93 7.80
N SER A 234 9.50 4.59 7.03
CA SER A 234 9.83 6.00 7.23
C SER A 234 9.81 6.84 5.95
N ASN A 235 9.65 8.15 6.12
CA ASN A 235 9.81 9.20 5.10
C ASN A 235 8.79 9.11 3.95
N HIS A 236 7.51 9.05 4.29
CA HIS A 236 6.44 9.03 3.28
C HIS A 236 5.86 10.43 3.09
N ARG A 237 5.61 10.83 1.84
CA ARG A 237 4.95 12.10 1.49
C ARG A 237 3.92 11.87 0.37
N LEU A 238 2.64 11.77 0.74
CA LEU A 238 1.59 11.37 -0.18
C LEU A 238 0.41 12.34 -0.22
N ALA A 239 -0.18 12.49 -1.41
CA ALA A 239 -1.50 13.05 -1.61
C ALA A 239 -2.50 11.96 -2.05
N LEU A 240 -3.53 11.70 -1.24
CA LEU A 240 -4.55 10.68 -1.50
C LEU A 240 -5.91 11.33 -1.78
N ARG A 241 -6.56 10.89 -2.86
CA ARG A 241 -7.97 11.21 -3.17
C ARG A 241 -8.79 9.94 -3.05
N ILE A 242 -9.57 9.83 -1.97
CA ILE A 242 -10.29 8.61 -1.61
C ILE A 242 -11.78 8.83 -1.83
N HIS A 243 -12.33 8.18 -2.86
CA HIS A 243 -13.75 8.22 -3.18
C HIS A 243 -14.41 6.87 -2.88
N HIS A 244 -15.61 6.91 -2.30
CA HIS A 244 -16.41 5.73 -2.07
C HIS A 244 -17.88 6.01 -2.42
N GLN A 245 -18.60 5.07 -3.04
CA GLN A 245 -20.01 5.24 -3.45
C GLN A 245 -20.97 4.32 -2.68
N GLY A 246 -20.65 3.99 -1.44
CA GLY A 246 -21.44 3.06 -0.61
C GLY A 246 -21.34 1.56 -1.01
N ALA A 247 -20.95 1.24 -2.24
CA ALA A 247 -20.89 -0.14 -2.73
C ALA A 247 -19.75 -0.94 -2.07
N ARG A 248 -20.08 -2.08 -1.45
CA ARG A 248 -19.13 -2.96 -0.76
C ARG A 248 -18.73 -4.13 -1.66
N HIS A 249 -17.44 -4.25 -1.94
CA HIS A 249 -16.86 -5.44 -2.60
C HIS A 249 -16.03 -6.22 -1.59
N GLY A 250 -16.68 -7.10 -0.82
CA GLY A 250 -16.03 -7.91 0.22
C GLY A 250 -16.22 -7.36 1.64
N PRO A 251 -15.47 -7.90 2.63
CA PRO A 251 -15.60 -7.50 4.03
C PRO A 251 -15.24 -6.03 4.22
N VAL A 252 -16.03 -5.33 5.04
CA VAL A 252 -15.78 -3.92 5.38
C VAL A 252 -14.47 -3.81 6.13
N ALA A 253 -13.50 -3.08 5.57
CA ALA A 253 -12.37 -2.62 6.33
C ALA A 253 -12.84 -1.63 7.41
N ASP A 254 -12.26 -1.72 8.58
CA ASP A 254 -12.61 -0.87 9.71
C ASP A 254 -12.05 0.56 9.58
N ILE A 255 -10.96 0.73 8.83
CA ILE A 255 -10.24 2.00 8.67
C ILE A 255 -9.75 2.12 7.21
N ALA A 256 -9.89 3.30 6.59
CA ALA A 256 -9.41 3.54 5.23
C ALA A 256 -7.89 3.69 5.15
N VAL A 257 -7.32 4.43 6.10
CA VAL A 257 -5.88 4.74 6.20
C VAL A 257 -5.36 4.40 7.60
N PRO A 258 -4.99 3.13 7.86
CA PRO A 258 -4.35 2.77 9.12
C PRO A 258 -2.83 2.96 8.99
N ILE A 259 -2.26 3.86 9.79
CA ILE A 259 -0.81 3.99 9.99
C ILE A 259 -0.47 3.19 11.24
N VAL A 260 0.27 2.10 11.07
CA VAL A 260 0.43 1.08 12.12
C VAL A 260 1.88 0.95 12.53
N SER A 261 2.15 0.62 13.79
CA SER A 261 3.48 0.19 14.23
C SER A 261 3.41 -1.16 14.94
N TYR A 262 4.11 -2.16 14.39
CA TYR A 262 4.23 -3.54 14.90
C TYR A 262 5.49 -3.80 15.73
N GLY A 263 6.30 -2.77 15.99
CA GLY A 263 7.56 -2.90 16.73
C GLY A 263 8.64 -2.02 16.13
N ARG A 264 8.87 -2.12 14.80
CA ARG A 264 9.67 -1.11 14.08
C ARG A 264 8.92 0.22 14.08
N PRO A 265 9.57 1.34 14.46
CA PRO A 265 8.95 2.66 14.41
C PRO A 265 8.37 2.98 13.04
N THR A 266 7.23 3.65 13.04
CA THR A 266 6.61 4.20 11.83
C THR A 266 6.65 5.70 11.91
N SER A 267 7.41 6.35 11.01
CA SER A 267 7.79 7.75 11.22
C SER A 267 7.92 8.60 9.97
N LEU A 268 8.01 9.91 10.15
CA LEU A 268 8.25 10.88 9.07
C LEU A 268 7.22 10.74 7.94
N ILE A 269 5.93 10.65 8.28
CA ILE A 269 4.84 10.50 7.31
C ILE A 269 4.10 11.83 7.19
N ARG A 270 4.06 12.38 5.97
CA ARG A 270 3.26 13.55 5.60
C ARG A 270 2.15 13.12 4.65
N LEU A 271 0.90 13.35 5.01
CA LEU A 271 -0.25 12.88 4.26
C LEU A 271 -1.27 13.99 4.04
N ASP A 272 -1.51 14.32 2.78
CA ASP A 272 -2.67 15.11 2.34
C ASP A 272 -3.77 14.14 1.88
N VAL A 273 -4.84 13.99 2.64
CA VAL A 273 -5.92 13.04 2.31
C VAL A 273 -7.25 13.76 2.17
N ALA A 274 -7.91 13.57 1.03
CA ALA A 274 -9.29 14.01 0.81
C ALA A 274 -10.23 12.82 0.66
N PHE A 275 -11.36 12.90 1.34
CA PHE A 275 -12.42 11.90 1.31
C PHE A 275 -13.67 12.46 0.66
N SER A 276 -14.29 11.68 -0.24
CA SER A 276 -15.54 12.04 -0.90
C SER A 276 -16.51 10.87 -1.11
N GLY A 277 -17.78 11.21 -1.35
CA GLY A 277 -18.86 10.25 -1.57
C GLY A 277 -19.47 9.71 -0.26
N THR A 278 -19.71 8.41 -0.17
CA THR A 278 -20.29 7.73 1.01
C THR A 278 -19.26 6.87 1.72
N LEU A 279 -18.81 7.32 2.88
CA LEU A 279 -17.82 6.65 3.73
C LEU A 279 -18.45 5.43 4.41
N VAL A 280 -17.90 4.24 4.17
CA VAL A 280 -18.47 2.96 4.63
C VAL A 280 -17.61 2.23 5.68
N TRP A 281 -16.48 2.80 6.08
CA TRP A 281 -15.58 2.13 7.02
C TRP A 281 -16.25 1.98 8.37
N GLY A 282 -16.03 0.86 9.04
CA GLY A 282 -16.74 0.55 10.27
C GLY A 282 -16.31 1.40 11.48
N ARG A 283 -15.17 2.10 11.41
CA ARG A 283 -14.62 2.77 12.60
C ARG A 283 -13.91 4.11 12.40
N ALA A 284 -13.11 4.33 11.36
CA ALA A 284 -12.46 5.64 11.16
C ALA A 284 -12.03 5.87 9.71
N CYS A 285 -11.82 7.13 9.34
CA CYS A 285 -11.17 7.45 8.06
C CYS A 285 -9.66 7.19 8.14
N VAL A 286 -8.99 7.77 9.14
CA VAL A 286 -7.56 7.60 9.42
C VAL A 286 -7.40 7.04 10.85
N ALA A 287 -6.40 6.19 11.08
CA ALA A 287 -6.05 5.78 12.43
C ALA A 287 -4.54 5.65 12.62
N LEU A 288 -4.04 6.04 13.80
CA LEU A 288 -2.69 5.75 14.27
C LEU A 288 -2.75 4.59 15.26
N THR A 289 -2.24 3.43 14.87
CA THR A 289 -2.47 2.15 15.56
C THR A 289 -1.18 1.50 16.00
N HIS A 290 -1.08 1.16 17.28
CA HIS A 290 -0.04 0.24 17.74
C HIS A 290 -0.61 -1.17 17.78
N GLN A 291 0.16 -2.14 17.30
CA GLN A 291 -0.19 -3.55 17.42
C GLN A 291 1.10 -4.36 17.62
N HIS A 292 1.50 -4.62 18.86
CA HIS A 292 2.74 -5.33 19.15
C HIS A 292 2.58 -6.19 20.40
N ALA A 293 3.51 -7.11 20.62
CA ALA A 293 3.57 -7.87 21.85
C ALA A 293 4.22 -7.00 22.94
N PRO A 294 3.62 -6.84 24.14
CA PRO A 294 4.19 -5.98 25.19
C PRO A 294 5.64 -6.30 25.55
N GLU A 295 6.06 -7.55 25.40
CA GLU A 295 7.42 -8.04 25.63
C GLU A 295 8.47 -7.49 24.66
N ASP A 296 8.07 -6.99 23.49
CA ASP A 296 8.98 -6.42 22.48
C ASP A 296 9.40 -4.97 22.81
N GLY A 297 8.91 -4.43 23.93
CA GLY A 297 9.10 -3.05 24.33
C GLY A 297 8.13 -2.09 23.61
N PRO A 298 8.17 -0.79 23.92
CA PRO A 298 7.19 0.17 23.42
C PRO A 298 7.29 0.35 21.91
N SER A 299 6.14 0.22 21.22
CA SER A 299 6.01 0.57 19.81
C SER A 299 5.91 2.10 19.63
N VAL A 300 6.46 2.61 18.52
CA VAL A 300 6.61 4.06 18.29
C VAL A 300 5.96 4.49 16.97
N ILE A 301 5.10 5.53 17.05
CA ILE A 301 4.61 6.29 15.90
C ILE A 301 5.00 7.75 16.12
N GLU A 302 5.79 8.33 15.22
CA GLU A 302 6.30 9.69 15.42
C GLU A 302 6.49 10.49 14.14
N ASP A 303 6.55 11.82 14.24
CA ASP A 303 6.73 12.72 13.10
C ASP A 303 5.69 12.51 12.00
N ILE A 304 4.43 12.50 12.39
CA ILE A 304 3.30 12.33 11.48
C ILE A 304 2.63 13.68 11.27
N ASP A 305 2.51 14.11 10.02
CA ASP A 305 1.79 15.33 9.61
C ASP A 305 0.60 14.93 8.74
N LEU A 306 -0.62 15.12 9.24
CA LEU A 306 -1.86 14.73 8.58
C LEU A 306 -2.66 15.97 8.23
N ASN A 307 -2.98 16.15 6.95
CA ASN A 307 -3.97 17.10 6.48
C ASN A 307 -5.18 16.32 5.95
N ILE A 308 -6.27 16.30 6.73
CA ILE A 308 -7.46 15.48 6.44
C ILE A 308 -8.61 16.38 6.00
N VAL A 309 -9.11 16.16 4.79
CA VAL A 309 -10.23 16.92 4.20
C VAL A 309 -11.41 16.00 3.96
N ILE A 310 -12.57 16.34 4.52
CA ILE A 310 -13.85 15.71 4.17
C ILE A 310 -14.59 16.65 3.21
N GLU A 311 -14.78 16.22 1.96
CA GLU A 311 -15.30 17.09 0.90
C GLU A 311 -16.79 17.45 1.09
N PRO A 312 -17.25 18.58 0.53
CA PRO A 312 -18.67 18.88 0.34
C PRO A 312 -19.49 17.74 -0.23
N GLY A 313 -20.64 17.48 0.38
CA GLY A 313 -21.55 16.40 -0.03
C GLY A 313 -21.16 15.01 0.46
N THR A 314 -20.02 14.85 1.15
CA THR A 314 -19.62 13.56 1.71
C THR A 314 -20.57 13.11 2.82
N THR A 315 -21.10 11.90 2.72
CA THR A 315 -21.95 11.24 3.71
C THR A 315 -21.19 10.08 4.37
N ALA A 316 -21.60 9.67 5.56
CA ALA A 316 -21.06 8.49 6.21
C ALA A 316 -22.20 7.54 6.56
N GLU A 317 -22.04 6.26 6.20
CA GLU A 317 -23.01 5.22 6.56
C GLU A 317 -23.02 4.96 8.07
N TYR A 318 -21.85 5.08 8.67
CA TYR A 318 -21.63 4.95 10.11
C TYR A 318 -21.17 6.28 10.69
N ASP A 319 -21.48 6.46 11.98
CA ASP A 319 -20.97 7.59 12.72
C ASP A 319 -19.52 7.35 13.14
N ILE A 320 -18.60 7.68 12.22
CA ILE A 320 -17.18 7.34 12.36
C ILE A 320 -16.32 8.57 12.62
N PRO A 321 -15.38 8.51 13.59
CA PRO A 321 -14.35 9.53 13.71
C PRO A 321 -13.54 9.68 12.43
N ARG A 322 -13.00 10.88 12.22
CA ARG A 322 -12.10 11.14 11.09
C ARG A 322 -10.69 10.65 11.40
N LEU A 323 -10.28 10.77 12.68
CA LEU A 323 -9.02 10.27 13.19
C LEU A 323 -9.22 9.48 14.50
N ASP A 324 -8.57 8.32 14.61
CA ASP A 324 -8.63 7.46 15.79
C ASP A 324 -7.22 7.03 16.26
N PHE A 325 -6.98 7.08 17.57
CA PHE A 325 -5.76 6.58 18.21
C PHE A 325 -6.04 5.26 18.91
N ARG A 326 -5.28 4.22 18.53
CA ARG A 326 -5.58 2.84 18.97
C ARG A 326 -4.37 2.04 19.39
N ASN A 327 -4.67 1.07 20.24
CA ASN A 327 -3.74 0.03 20.63
C ASN A 327 -4.42 -1.34 20.54
N TYR A 328 -3.66 -2.32 20.10
CA TYR A 328 -4.03 -3.72 20.03
C TYR A 328 -2.90 -4.58 20.59
N LEU A 329 -3.27 -5.71 21.18
CA LEU A 329 -2.30 -6.79 21.42
C LEU A 329 -1.87 -7.40 20.08
N ALA A 330 -0.77 -8.16 20.09
CA ALA A 330 -0.28 -8.90 18.94
C ALA A 330 -1.38 -9.74 18.25
N ASP A 331 -2.32 -10.31 19.01
CA ASP A 331 -3.43 -11.11 18.49
C ASP A 331 -4.61 -10.31 17.89
N SER A 332 -4.44 -9.00 17.72
CA SER A 332 -5.47 -8.06 17.23
C SER A 332 -6.64 -7.82 18.19
N THR A 333 -6.49 -8.14 19.48
CA THR A 333 -7.46 -7.76 20.51
C THR A 333 -7.28 -6.28 20.87
N PRO A 334 -8.34 -5.43 20.78
CA PRO A 334 -8.25 -4.03 21.19
C PRO A 334 -7.87 -3.91 22.67
N THR A 335 -6.98 -2.98 23.00
CA THR A 335 -6.65 -2.66 24.40
C THR A 335 -7.05 -1.23 24.72
N THR A 336 -7.79 -1.08 25.81
CA THR A 336 -8.23 0.22 26.34
C THR A 336 -7.47 0.62 27.61
N GLY A 337 -6.48 -0.20 28.01
CA GLY A 337 -5.68 0.00 29.21
C GLY A 337 -4.54 1.00 29.05
N ARG A 338 -3.76 1.16 30.13
CA ARG A 338 -2.49 1.90 30.09
C ARG A 338 -1.51 1.22 29.13
N THR A 339 -0.71 2.02 28.43
CA THR A 339 0.29 1.50 27.48
C THR A 339 1.56 2.35 27.44
N ALA A 340 2.71 1.69 27.35
CA ALA A 340 4.01 2.32 27.16
C ALA A 340 4.25 2.83 25.71
N ASN A 341 3.30 2.59 24.79
CA ASN A 341 3.40 3.04 23.41
C ASN A 341 3.53 4.55 23.28
N ILE A 342 4.27 4.97 22.26
CA ILE A 342 4.67 6.36 22.09
C ILE A 342 4.03 6.93 20.82
N TRP A 343 3.23 7.97 21.00
CA TRP A 343 2.79 8.89 19.95
C TRP A 343 3.47 10.24 20.17
N ARG A 344 4.30 10.69 19.22
CA ARG A 344 5.12 11.89 19.41
C ARG A 344 5.22 12.75 18.15
N ARG A 345 5.22 14.08 18.30
CA ARG A 345 5.30 15.05 17.19
C ARG A 345 4.26 14.76 16.10
N ILE A 346 3.01 14.58 16.51
CA ILE A 346 1.88 14.35 15.61
C ILE A 346 1.20 15.69 15.32
N ARG A 347 1.10 16.08 14.05
CA ARG A 347 0.45 17.31 13.58
C ARG A 347 -0.81 16.96 12.79
N ILE A 348 -1.92 17.64 13.11
CA ILE A 348 -3.22 17.37 12.51
C ILE A 348 -3.83 18.68 12.00
N GLY A 349 -3.98 18.78 10.69
CA GLY A 349 -4.61 19.86 9.93
C GLY A 349 -5.86 19.40 9.16
N GLY A 350 -6.54 20.35 8.53
CA GLY A 350 -7.51 20.11 7.47
C GLY A 350 -8.98 20.48 7.77
N GLN A 351 -9.90 19.88 7.05
CA GLN A 351 -11.34 20.15 7.14
C GLN A 351 -12.07 18.91 7.63
N LEU A 352 -12.10 18.75 8.95
CA LEU A 352 -12.77 17.65 9.64
C LEU A 352 -14.24 18.02 9.81
N ARG A 353 -15.04 17.93 8.74
CA ARG A 353 -16.47 18.32 8.80
C ARG A 353 -17.18 17.78 10.05
N PRO A 354 -17.96 18.61 10.75
CA PRO A 354 -18.75 18.17 11.91
C PRO A 354 -19.59 16.95 11.55
N GLY A 355 -19.52 15.92 12.38
CA GLY A 355 -20.36 14.73 12.33
C GLY A 355 -21.17 14.58 13.62
N ARG A 356 -21.84 13.43 13.80
CA ARG A 356 -22.44 13.10 15.11
C ARG A 356 -21.37 12.57 16.08
N ALA A 357 -20.35 11.89 15.57
CA ALA A 357 -19.19 11.42 16.31
C ALA A 357 -18.16 12.53 16.47
N PRO A 358 -17.36 12.49 17.56
CA PRO A 358 -16.17 13.32 17.67
C PRO A 358 -15.27 13.14 16.44
N ALA A 359 -14.74 14.24 15.92
CA ALA A 359 -13.84 14.22 14.77
C ALA A 359 -12.55 13.44 15.07
N ILE A 360 -12.08 13.54 16.32
CA ILE A 360 -10.86 12.89 16.82
C ILE A 360 -11.19 12.12 18.10
N VAL A 361 -10.84 10.84 18.14
CA VAL A 361 -11.07 9.97 19.30
C VAL A 361 -9.77 9.30 19.71
N SER A 362 -9.49 9.23 21.01
CA SER A 362 -8.48 8.34 21.57
C SER A 362 -9.11 7.27 22.43
N ARG A 363 -8.77 6.01 22.15
CA ARG A 363 -9.26 4.85 22.91
C ARG A 363 -8.19 4.27 23.84
N VAL A 364 -7.13 5.04 24.08
CA VAL A 364 -5.92 4.59 24.76
C VAL A 364 -5.48 5.59 25.82
N THR A 365 -4.85 5.06 26.87
CA THR A 365 -4.25 5.85 27.95
C THR A 365 -2.73 5.64 27.92
N PRO A 366 -1.97 6.39 27.11
CA PRO A 366 -0.52 6.24 27.10
C PRO A 366 0.09 6.65 28.45
N GLU A 367 1.15 5.97 28.88
CA GLU A 367 1.88 6.28 30.11
C GLU A 367 2.61 7.63 30.02
N THR A 368 3.17 7.91 28.84
CA THR A 368 3.72 9.22 28.50
C THR A 368 2.65 10.03 27.78
N PRO A 369 2.34 11.27 28.22
CA PRO A 369 1.43 12.13 27.50
C PRO A 369 1.87 12.27 26.04
N PRO A 370 0.98 12.02 25.08
CA PRO A 370 1.31 12.06 23.67
C PRO A 370 1.50 13.51 23.22
N ASP A 371 2.47 13.73 22.35
CA ASP A 371 2.81 15.05 21.81
C ASP A 371 2.05 15.27 20.48
N ILE A 372 0.89 15.93 20.58
CA ILE A 372 -0.03 16.14 19.46
C ILE A 372 -0.41 17.61 19.35
N THR A 373 -0.24 18.15 18.14
CA THR A 373 -0.59 19.52 17.78
C THR A 373 -1.73 19.51 16.77
N ILE A 374 -2.84 20.19 17.10
CA ILE A 374 -3.94 20.45 16.16
C ILE A 374 -3.74 21.86 15.60
N LEU A 375 -3.65 21.96 14.27
CA LEU A 375 -3.36 23.21 13.59
C LEU A 375 -4.52 24.22 13.67
N PRO A 376 -4.26 25.54 13.65
CA PRO A 376 -5.28 26.58 13.84
C PRO A 376 -6.34 26.66 12.74
N ASP A 377 -6.01 26.17 11.55
CA ASP A 377 -6.87 26.12 10.37
C ASP A 377 -7.72 24.85 10.31
N THR A 378 -7.56 23.94 11.27
CA THR A 378 -8.40 22.74 11.39
C THR A 378 -9.84 23.15 11.71
N THR A 379 -10.73 23.05 10.72
CA THR A 379 -12.16 23.35 10.88
C THR A 379 -12.94 22.10 11.28
N GLY A 380 -13.98 22.27 12.11
CA GLY A 380 -14.80 21.15 12.63
C GLY A 380 -14.13 20.30 13.72
N ALA A 381 -13.17 20.89 14.44
CA ALA A 381 -12.55 20.35 15.65
C ALA A 381 -12.72 21.33 16.84
N SER A 382 -13.97 21.59 17.23
CA SER A 382 -14.27 22.22 18.52
C SER A 382 -13.79 21.33 19.68
N ALA A 383 -13.64 21.88 20.89
CA ALA A 383 -13.16 21.11 22.04
C ALA A 383 -14.10 19.94 22.40
N ALA A 384 -15.39 20.03 22.04
CA ALA A 384 -16.38 18.96 22.19
C ALA A 384 -16.22 17.82 21.15
N GLU A 385 -15.48 18.05 20.07
CA GLU A 385 -15.26 17.08 18.98
C GLU A 385 -13.93 16.32 19.13
N ILE A 386 -13.26 16.48 20.26
CA ILE A 386 -11.99 15.82 20.60
C ILE A 386 -12.17 15.04 21.90
N ASP A 387 -12.48 13.75 21.79
CA ASP A 387 -12.58 12.85 22.94
C ASP A 387 -11.21 12.22 23.23
N VAL A 388 -10.39 13.01 23.92
CA VAL A 388 -8.98 12.70 24.11
C VAL A 388 -8.56 13.10 25.54
N PRO A 389 -8.94 12.31 26.56
CA PRO A 389 -8.85 12.72 27.98
C PRO A 389 -7.43 13.01 28.49
N THR A 390 -6.41 12.51 27.79
CA THR A 390 -5.02 12.45 28.25
C THR A 390 -4.03 13.28 27.43
N PHE A 391 -4.49 14.00 26.41
CA PHE A 391 -3.58 14.63 25.45
C PHE A 391 -3.50 16.13 25.72
N ARG A 392 -2.27 16.65 25.82
CA ARG A 392 -2.03 18.09 25.84
C ARG A 392 -2.22 18.63 24.42
N ILE A 393 -3.42 19.11 24.12
CA ILE A 393 -3.71 19.71 22.82
C ILE A 393 -3.16 21.13 22.83
N ASN A 394 -1.99 21.31 22.21
CA ASN A 394 -1.44 22.63 21.95
C ASN A 394 -2.20 23.25 20.77
N ARG A 395 -3.21 24.09 21.05
CA ARG A 395 -3.81 24.94 20.02
C ARG A 395 -2.92 26.14 19.80
N LEU A 396 -2.28 26.21 18.65
CA LEU A 396 -1.65 27.45 18.20
C LEU A 396 -2.78 28.48 17.98
N ARG A 397 -2.80 29.55 18.78
CA ARG A 397 -3.69 30.68 18.50
C ARG A 397 -3.20 31.33 17.21
N ARG A 398 -4.10 31.66 16.28
CA ARG A 398 -3.75 32.55 15.15
C ARG A 398 -3.21 33.84 15.77
N GLY A 399 -1.94 34.15 15.53
CA GLY A 399 -1.39 35.47 15.87
C GLY A 399 -2.25 36.52 15.16
N GLY A 400 -2.81 37.45 15.93
CA GLY A 400 -3.57 38.59 15.42
C GLY A 400 -2.68 39.65 14.81
#